data_AF-A0AB39TCT5-F1
#
_entry.id   AF-A0AB39TCT5-F1
#
_cell.length_a   1.000
_cell.length_b   1.000
_cell.length_c   1.000
_cell.angle_alpha   90.00
_cell.angle_beta   90.00
_cell.angle_gamma   90.00
#
_symmetry.space_group_name_H-M   'P 1'
#
loop_
_entity.id
_entity.type
_entity.pdbx_description
1 polymer ?
#
loop_
_entity_poly.entity_id
_entity_poly.type
_entity_poly.pdbx_seq_one_letter_code
_entity_poly.pdbx_strand_id
1 'polypeptide(L)'
;MRFELVPMPDGVGARPRDGRGYPVPAITPWQDGEPQFALTDHGRSADCALERRCSVCGEFLPRGPVWRVVGPAESAAIAAALAEGRPYRNLAPTMEGPGHRACMLYAAMVCPYLARPNARRRAGAADGGDELVAAAVRGAARGGLGAVVGFGDYEYAVTEDRVLFRFLDLVEFLPHESADEHLAELRAELARGSTRTHGR
;
A
#
# COMPACT_ATOMS: atom_id res chain seq x y z
N MET A 1 -2.79 -11.21 -11.37
CA MET A 1 -4.05 -11.98 -11.26
C MET A 1 -5.18 -11.18 -11.90
N ARG A 2 -6.27 -11.82 -12.36
CA ARG A 2 -7.54 -11.12 -12.60
C ARG A 2 -8.16 -10.78 -11.25
N PHE A 3 -8.61 -9.54 -11.02
CA PHE A 3 -9.03 -9.12 -9.68
C PHE A 3 -10.27 -9.90 -9.20
N GLU A 4 -11.08 -10.42 -10.13
CA GLU A 4 -12.26 -11.24 -9.83
C GLU A 4 -11.91 -12.58 -9.17
N LEU A 5 -10.66 -13.03 -9.27
CA LEU A 5 -10.19 -14.28 -8.67
C LEU A 5 -9.62 -14.09 -7.25
N VAL A 6 -9.46 -12.84 -6.82
CA VAL A 6 -8.94 -12.47 -5.49
C VAL A 6 -10.13 -12.09 -4.60
N PRO A 7 -10.35 -12.76 -3.46
CA PRO A 7 -11.38 -12.36 -2.50
C PRO A 7 -11.23 -10.89 -2.12
N MET A 8 -12.25 -10.08 -2.40
CA MET A 8 -12.19 -8.64 -2.19
C MET A 8 -12.64 -8.30 -0.76
N PRO A 9 -11.86 -7.52 0.02
CA PRO A 9 -12.34 -7.01 1.30
C PRO A 9 -13.55 -6.10 1.12
N ASP A 10 -14.53 -6.15 2.03
CA ASP A 10 -15.81 -5.42 1.91
C ASP A 10 -15.63 -3.92 1.66
N GLY A 11 -14.79 -3.26 2.47
CA GLY A 11 -14.50 -1.83 2.30
C GLY A 11 -13.83 -1.50 0.96
N VAL A 12 -13.09 -2.44 0.37
CA VAL A 12 -12.56 -2.30 -1.00
C VAL A 12 -13.68 -2.49 -2.03
N GLY A 13 -14.59 -3.44 -1.80
CA GLY A 13 -15.75 -3.70 -2.66
C GLY A 13 -16.75 -2.55 -2.74
N ALA A 14 -16.82 -1.73 -1.69
CA ALA A 14 -17.65 -0.52 -1.64
C ALA A 14 -17.05 0.68 -2.39
N ARG A 15 -15.80 0.59 -2.87
CA ARG A 15 -15.15 1.69 -3.60
C ARG A 15 -15.75 1.88 -5.01
N PRO A 16 -15.75 3.11 -5.53
CA PRO A 16 -16.02 3.35 -6.94
C PRO A 16 -15.03 2.57 -7.82
N ARG A 17 -15.47 2.21 -9.02
CA ARG A 17 -14.69 1.41 -9.98
C ARG A 17 -14.26 2.27 -11.16
N ASP A 18 -13.10 1.96 -11.73
CA ASP A 18 -12.65 2.55 -12.99
C ASP A 18 -13.43 1.95 -14.19
N GLY A 19 -13.20 2.47 -15.40
CA GLY A 19 -13.83 1.95 -16.63
C GLY A 19 -13.51 0.49 -16.96
N ARG A 20 -12.56 -0.14 -16.26
CA ARG A 20 -12.20 -1.57 -16.39
C ARG A 20 -12.82 -2.43 -15.28
N GLY A 21 -13.53 -1.84 -14.33
CA GLY A 21 -14.16 -2.52 -13.20
C GLY A 21 -13.28 -2.67 -11.95
N TYR A 22 -12.06 -2.13 -11.94
CA TYR A 22 -11.16 -2.21 -10.78
C TYR A 22 -11.59 -1.21 -9.70
N PRO A 23 -11.66 -1.61 -8.42
CA PRO A 23 -11.92 -0.67 -7.33
C PRO A 23 -10.80 0.36 -7.24
N VAL A 24 -11.17 1.63 -7.12
CA VAL A 24 -10.25 2.77 -7.06
C VAL A 24 -9.86 3.05 -5.60
N PRO A 25 -8.56 3.01 -5.26
CA PRO A 25 -8.08 3.31 -3.91
C PRO A 25 -8.57 4.67 -3.39
N ALA A 26 -8.77 4.77 -2.07
CA ALA A 26 -9.28 5.97 -1.43
C ALA A 26 -8.39 7.20 -1.63
N ILE A 27 -7.07 7.01 -1.78
CA ILE A 27 -6.09 8.08 -2.03
C ILE A 27 -6.00 8.52 -3.50
N THR A 28 -6.63 7.81 -4.45
CA THR A 28 -6.53 8.15 -5.87
C THR A 28 -7.42 9.35 -6.22
N PRO A 29 -6.86 10.44 -6.75
CA PRO A 29 -7.66 11.58 -7.20
C PRO A 29 -8.42 11.26 -8.48
N TRP A 30 -9.49 12.01 -8.72
CA TRP A 30 -10.32 11.93 -9.92
C TRP A 30 -10.23 13.24 -10.68
N GLN A 31 -10.07 13.18 -12.00
CA GLN A 31 -10.11 14.34 -12.90
C GLN A 31 -11.01 13.98 -14.07
N ASP A 32 -11.97 14.85 -14.39
CA ASP A 32 -12.93 14.68 -15.48
C ASP A 32 -13.65 13.31 -15.48
N GLY A 33 -13.96 12.80 -14.28
CA GLY A 33 -14.64 11.52 -14.11
C GLY A 33 -13.74 10.28 -14.20
N GLU A 34 -12.43 10.46 -14.41
CA GLU A 34 -11.47 9.36 -14.53
C GLU A 34 -10.45 9.35 -13.37
N PRO A 35 -10.12 8.16 -12.81
CA PRO A 35 -9.16 8.04 -11.73
C PRO A 35 -7.71 8.23 -12.21
N GLN A 36 -6.97 9.07 -11.51
CA GLN A 36 -5.60 9.45 -11.86
C GLN A 36 -4.58 8.66 -11.03
N PHE A 37 -4.36 7.39 -11.37
CA PHE A 37 -3.48 6.48 -10.62
C PHE A 37 -2.00 6.90 -10.55
N ALA A 38 -1.57 7.81 -11.44
CA ALA A 38 -0.21 8.34 -11.45
C ALA A 38 -0.02 9.55 -10.51
N LEU A 39 -1.11 10.07 -9.93
CA LEU A 39 -1.09 11.23 -9.06
C LEU A 39 -1.34 10.82 -7.61
N THR A 40 -0.68 11.53 -6.70
CA THR A 40 -0.94 11.44 -5.27
C THR A 40 -1.82 12.60 -4.86
N ASP A 41 -2.97 12.32 -4.25
CA ASP A 41 -3.81 13.38 -3.66
C ASP A 41 -3.33 13.66 -2.23
N HIS A 42 -2.74 14.84 -2.02
CA HIS A 42 -2.19 15.24 -0.72
C HIS A 42 -3.28 15.41 0.34
N GLY A 43 -4.47 15.87 -0.03
CA GLY A 43 -5.60 16.00 0.90
C GLY A 43 -6.08 14.63 1.39
N ARG A 44 -6.28 13.68 0.47
CA ARG A 44 -6.66 12.29 0.83
C ARG A 44 -5.56 11.57 1.61
N SER A 45 -4.31 11.88 1.32
CA SER A 45 -3.18 11.36 2.10
C SER A 45 -3.14 11.98 3.50
N ALA A 46 -3.52 13.25 3.65
CA ALA A 46 -3.66 13.90 4.94
C ALA A 46 -4.79 13.26 5.76
N ASP A 47 -5.92 12.90 5.15
CA ASP A 47 -6.98 12.14 5.82
C ASP A 47 -6.47 10.80 6.36
N CYS A 48 -5.62 10.10 5.61
CA CYS A 48 -5.01 8.85 6.07
C CYS A 48 -4.13 9.07 7.30
N ALA A 49 -3.40 10.18 7.34
CA ALA A 49 -2.54 10.55 8.46
C ALA A 49 -3.34 11.00 9.69
N LEU A 50 -4.15 12.05 9.51
CA LEU A 50 -4.84 12.79 10.56
C LEU A 50 -6.03 12.03 11.14
N GLU A 51 -6.74 11.28 10.30
CA GLU A 51 -7.95 10.56 10.71
C GLU A 51 -7.73 9.05 10.80
N ARG A 52 -6.48 8.59 10.66
CA ARG A 52 -6.09 7.18 10.70
C ARG A 52 -6.93 6.33 9.73
N ARG A 53 -7.12 6.80 8.50
CA ARG A 53 -7.88 6.09 7.46
C ARG A 53 -6.98 5.19 6.61
N CYS A 54 -7.54 4.09 6.12
CA CYS A 54 -6.87 3.20 5.18
C CYS A 54 -6.71 3.86 3.82
N SER A 55 -5.51 3.85 3.28
CA SER A 55 -5.20 4.41 1.96
C SER A 55 -5.90 3.69 0.78
N VAL A 56 -6.38 2.47 0.99
CA VAL A 56 -7.06 1.65 -0.04
C VAL A 56 -8.59 1.77 0.05
N CYS A 57 -9.21 1.39 1.17
CA CYS A 57 -10.67 1.43 1.30
C CYS A 57 -11.22 2.76 1.83
N GLY A 58 -10.39 3.59 2.47
CA GLY A 58 -10.81 4.87 3.05
C GLY A 58 -11.51 4.76 4.40
N GLU A 59 -11.72 3.55 4.91
CA GLU A 59 -12.32 3.33 6.23
C GLU A 59 -11.31 3.55 7.36
N PHE A 60 -11.82 3.82 8.55
CA PHE A 60 -11.02 3.98 9.76
C PHE A 60 -10.18 2.73 10.08
N LEU A 61 -8.92 2.93 10.45
CA LEU A 61 -8.03 1.91 10.98
C LEU A 61 -8.13 1.93 12.51
N PRO A 62 -8.67 0.86 13.14
CA PRO A 62 -8.67 0.75 14.60
C PRO A 62 -7.26 0.86 15.19
N ARG A 63 -7.18 1.15 16.49
CA ARG A 63 -5.90 1.06 17.22
C ARG A 63 -5.29 -0.33 17.04
N GLY A 64 -3.97 -0.37 16.85
CA GLY A 64 -3.23 -1.58 16.53
C GLY A 64 -2.39 -1.40 15.27
N PRO A 65 -1.79 -2.50 14.77
CA PRO A 65 -0.87 -2.44 13.66
C PRO A 65 -1.51 -1.90 12.38
N VAL A 66 -0.65 -1.37 11.51
CA VAL A 66 -0.99 -0.91 10.16
C VAL A 66 -0.09 -1.59 9.14
N TRP A 67 -0.57 -1.73 7.91
CA TRP A 67 0.16 -2.41 6.86
C TRP A 67 0.46 -1.49 5.68
N ARG A 68 1.52 -1.82 4.95
CA ARG A 68 1.84 -1.27 3.62
C ARG A 68 2.45 -2.35 2.74
N VAL A 69 2.43 -2.11 1.43
CA VAL A 69 3.20 -2.90 0.47
C VAL A 69 4.53 -2.19 0.25
N VAL A 70 5.65 -2.92 0.34
CA VAL A 70 6.99 -2.38 0.12
C VAL A 70 7.62 -2.94 -1.14
N GLY A 71 8.43 -2.09 -1.79
CA GLY A 71 9.23 -2.48 -2.95
C GLY A 71 10.49 -3.26 -2.56
N PRO A 72 11.25 -3.76 -3.55
CA PRO A 72 12.35 -4.69 -3.27
C PRO A 72 13.52 -4.13 -2.48
N ALA A 73 13.87 -2.86 -2.67
CA ALA A 73 14.96 -2.25 -1.92
C ALA A 73 14.64 -2.23 -0.41
N GLU A 74 13.41 -1.84 -0.07
CA GLU A 74 12.93 -1.81 1.32
C GLU A 74 12.75 -3.24 1.87
N SER A 75 12.19 -4.15 1.07
CA SER A 75 12.06 -5.58 1.42
C SER A 75 13.41 -6.22 1.75
N ALA A 76 14.44 -5.98 0.92
CA ALA A 76 15.80 -6.48 1.15
C ALA A 76 16.43 -5.86 2.41
N ALA A 77 16.21 -4.57 2.66
CA ALA A 77 16.70 -3.90 3.85
C ALA A 77 16.05 -4.45 5.13
N ILE A 78 14.75 -4.74 5.09
CA ILE A 78 14.03 -5.41 6.18
C ILE A 78 14.59 -6.81 6.41
N ALA A 79 14.74 -7.61 5.34
CA ALA A 79 15.25 -8.97 5.43
C ALA A 79 16.67 -9.02 6.03
N ALA A 80 17.56 -8.11 5.61
CA ALA A 80 18.91 -8.00 6.15
C ALA A 80 18.90 -7.61 7.64
N ALA A 81 18.06 -6.66 8.04
CA ALA A 81 17.91 -6.28 9.44
C ALA A 81 17.43 -7.45 10.32
N LEU A 82 16.42 -8.19 9.85
CA LEU A 82 15.90 -9.36 10.55
C LEU A 82 16.95 -10.49 10.66
N ALA A 83 17.70 -10.76 9.59
CA ALA A 83 18.75 -11.80 9.59
C ALA A 83 19.88 -11.49 10.59
N GLU A 84 20.18 -10.21 10.82
CA GLU A 84 21.16 -9.74 11.79
C GLU A 84 20.58 -9.58 13.21
N GLY A 85 19.30 -9.88 13.42
CA GLY A 85 18.61 -9.71 14.71
C GLY A 85 18.48 -8.25 15.16
N ARG A 86 18.57 -7.29 14.24
CA ARG A 86 18.45 -5.85 14.54
C ARG A 86 17.05 -5.32 14.19
N PRO A 87 16.56 -4.30 14.89
CA PRO A 87 15.31 -3.65 14.50
C PRO A 87 15.47 -2.96 13.15
N TYR A 88 14.50 -3.17 12.25
CA TYR A 88 14.37 -2.35 11.06
C TYR A 88 13.78 -0.99 11.43
N ARG A 89 14.40 0.09 10.96
CA ARG A 89 13.84 1.45 11.05
C ARG A 89 13.69 1.99 9.64
N ASN A 90 12.47 2.41 9.29
CA ASN A 90 12.27 3.09 8.04
C ASN A 90 12.88 4.50 8.13
N LEU A 91 14.09 4.68 7.59
CA LEU A 91 14.77 5.97 7.59
C LEU A 91 14.27 6.90 6.47
N ALA A 92 13.63 6.35 5.44
CA ALA A 92 13.16 7.09 4.28
C ALA A 92 11.63 7.27 4.35
N PRO A 93 11.12 8.50 4.57
CA PRO A 93 9.68 8.72 4.58
C PRO A 93 9.05 8.39 3.21
N THR A 94 7.78 7.97 3.25
CA THR A 94 7.00 7.56 2.07
C THR A 94 5.71 8.36 1.97
N MET A 95 5.20 8.55 0.75
CA MET A 95 3.89 9.18 0.54
C MET A 95 2.73 8.18 0.59
N GLU A 96 3.02 6.87 0.64
CA GLU A 96 2.01 5.83 0.68
C GLU A 96 1.51 5.62 2.12
N GLY A 97 0.28 6.04 2.39
CA GLY A 97 -0.35 5.96 3.71
C GLY A 97 -0.67 4.53 4.18
N PRO A 98 -0.98 4.36 5.48
CA PRO A 98 -1.25 3.07 6.10
C PRO A 98 -2.52 2.40 5.57
N GLY A 99 -2.65 1.08 5.77
CA GLY A 99 -3.90 0.38 5.49
C GLY A 99 -4.15 -0.85 6.34
N HIS A 100 -5.34 -1.42 6.20
CA HIS A 100 -5.67 -2.69 6.85
C HIS A 100 -4.85 -3.82 6.22
N ARG A 101 -4.57 -4.85 7.01
CA ARG A 101 -3.89 -6.05 6.54
C ARG A 101 -4.52 -6.65 5.29
N ALA A 102 -5.84 -6.90 5.33
CA ALA A 102 -6.60 -7.45 4.21
C ALA A 102 -6.52 -6.56 2.95
N CYS A 103 -6.62 -5.24 3.13
CA CYS A 103 -6.54 -4.27 2.04
C CYS A 103 -5.16 -4.28 1.36
N MET A 104 -4.07 -4.41 2.14
CA MET A 104 -2.71 -4.42 1.59
C MET A 104 -2.34 -5.76 0.94
N LEU A 105 -2.80 -6.89 1.50
CA LEU A 105 -2.70 -8.20 0.84
C LEU A 105 -3.45 -8.21 -0.50
N TYR A 106 -4.68 -7.71 -0.52
CA TYR A 106 -5.46 -7.56 -1.75
C TYR A 106 -4.75 -6.63 -2.75
N ALA A 107 -4.33 -5.45 -2.32
CA ALA A 107 -3.66 -4.47 -3.19
C ALA A 107 -2.37 -5.02 -3.81
N ALA A 108 -1.57 -5.78 -3.06
CA ALA A 108 -0.37 -6.43 -3.58
C ALA A 108 -0.70 -7.36 -4.77
N MET A 109 -1.82 -8.10 -4.70
CA MET A 109 -2.24 -9.06 -5.73
C MET A 109 -2.89 -8.43 -6.97
N VAL A 110 -3.65 -7.34 -6.79
CA VAL A 110 -4.46 -6.77 -7.88
C VAL A 110 -3.86 -5.54 -8.53
N CYS A 111 -3.00 -4.80 -7.83
CA CYS A 111 -2.39 -3.59 -8.39
C CYS A 111 -1.45 -3.98 -9.54
N PRO A 112 -1.68 -3.50 -10.78
CA PRO A 112 -0.83 -3.86 -11.93
C PRO A 112 0.65 -3.52 -11.72
N TYR A 113 0.95 -2.53 -10.88
CA TYR A 113 2.32 -2.16 -10.52
C TYR A 113 2.94 -3.07 -9.46
N LEU A 114 2.19 -3.44 -8.43
CA LEU A 114 2.71 -4.24 -7.31
C LEU A 114 2.73 -5.73 -7.62
N ALA A 115 1.78 -6.21 -8.41
CA ALA A 115 1.52 -7.63 -8.66
C ALA A 115 2.50 -8.30 -9.62
N ARG A 116 3.35 -7.54 -10.33
CA ARG A 116 4.29 -8.09 -11.32
C ARG A 116 5.70 -7.51 -11.14
N PRO A 117 6.74 -8.35 -11.03
CA PRO A 117 8.15 -7.90 -10.96
C PRO A 117 8.60 -7.05 -12.16
N ASN A 118 7.94 -7.19 -13.30
CA ASN A 118 8.25 -6.48 -14.54
C ASN A 118 7.39 -5.22 -14.77
N ALA A 119 6.52 -4.86 -13.83
CA ALA A 119 5.70 -3.66 -13.97
C ALA A 119 6.58 -2.40 -13.86
N ARG A 120 6.22 -1.38 -14.64
CA ARG A 120 6.90 -0.07 -14.69
C ARG A 120 5.88 1.02 -14.34
N ARG A 121 6.23 1.96 -13.45
CA ARG A 121 5.41 3.18 -13.22
C ARG A 121 5.51 4.04 -14.48
N ARG A 122 4.37 4.51 -14.99
CA ARG A 122 4.33 5.52 -16.06
C ARG A 122 4.61 6.88 -15.41
N ALA A 123 5.44 7.71 -16.04
CA ALA A 123 5.76 9.04 -15.52
C ALA A 123 4.48 9.89 -15.43
N GLY A 124 4.17 10.42 -14.24
CA GLY A 124 3.19 11.49 -14.08
C GLY A 124 3.83 12.81 -14.47
N ALA A 125 3.14 13.62 -15.26
CA ALA A 125 3.61 14.95 -15.65
C ALA A 125 3.30 15.94 -14.53
N ALA A 126 4.11 15.95 -13.47
CA ALA A 126 4.31 17.09 -12.57
C ALA A 126 5.23 16.63 -11.43
N ASP A 127 6.53 16.86 -11.54
CA ASP A 127 7.43 16.89 -10.38
C ASP A 127 8.53 17.89 -10.68
N GLY A 128 8.32 19.15 -10.27
CA GLY A 128 9.38 20.15 -10.09
C GLY A 128 10.19 19.87 -8.82
N GLY A 129 10.44 18.60 -8.51
CA GLY A 129 11.17 18.13 -7.34
C GLY A 129 12.49 17.48 -7.76
N ASP A 130 13.52 17.75 -6.96
CA ASP A 130 14.92 17.35 -7.08
C ASP A 130 15.21 16.19 -8.07
N GLU A 131 15.95 16.52 -9.14
CA GLU A 131 16.25 15.68 -10.31
C GLU A 131 16.86 14.30 -9.93
N LEU A 132 17.47 14.22 -8.75
CA LEU A 132 18.07 13.01 -8.19
C LEU A 132 17.05 11.99 -7.68
N VAL A 133 15.90 12.43 -7.16
CA VAL A 133 14.82 11.52 -6.70
C VAL A 133 13.93 11.11 -7.89
N ALA A 134 13.69 12.05 -8.80
CA ALA A 134 12.94 11.81 -10.04
C ALA A 134 13.65 10.82 -10.99
N ALA A 135 14.98 10.72 -10.95
CA ALA A 135 15.76 9.79 -11.76
C ALA A 135 15.61 8.31 -11.36
N ALA A 136 15.33 8.02 -10.09
CA ALA A 136 15.25 6.65 -9.59
C ALA A 136 13.93 5.93 -9.93
N VAL A 137 12.91 6.67 -10.40
CA VAL A 137 11.56 6.14 -10.70
C VAL A 137 11.29 6.05 -12.21
N ARG A 138 12.27 6.36 -13.06
CA ARG A 138 12.12 6.32 -14.52
C ARG A 138 12.29 4.91 -15.07
N GLY A 139 11.16 4.25 -15.33
CA GLY A 139 11.11 3.05 -16.16
C GLY A 139 11.81 1.81 -15.60
N ALA A 140 12.27 1.79 -14.35
CA ALA A 140 12.80 0.57 -13.74
C ALA A 140 11.69 -0.49 -13.62
N ALA A 141 12.00 -1.74 -14.00
CA ALA A 141 11.17 -2.86 -13.58
C ALA A 141 11.12 -2.87 -12.05
N ARG A 142 9.98 -3.25 -11.44
CA ARG A 142 9.87 -3.43 -9.98
C ARG A 142 11.11 -4.15 -9.46
N GLY A 143 11.55 -5.20 -10.15
CA GLY A 143 12.65 -6.07 -9.73
C GLY A 143 12.29 -6.83 -8.45
N GLY A 144 13.17 -7.75 -8.03
CA GLY A 144 13.24 -8.38 -6.70
C GLY A 144 11.96 -8.83 -5.95
N LEU A 145 12.13 -9.15 -4.68
CA LEU A 145 11.07 -9.57 -3.75
C LEU A 145 10.34 -8.35 -3.18
N GLY A 146 9.03 -8.22 -3.41
CA GLY A 146 8.21 -7.24 -2.67
C GLY A 146 7.83 -7.81 -1.31
N ALA A 147 7.21 -7.02 -0.45
CA ALA A 147 6.59 -7.57 0.77
C ALA A 147 5.31 -6.83 1.16
N VAL A 148 4.40 -7.53 1.83
CA VAL A 148 3.36 -6.90 2.66
C VAL A 148 3.92 -6.86 4.08
N VAL A 149 3.94 -5.67 4.67
CA VAL A 149 4.67 -5.42 5.92
C VAL A 149 3.75 -4.76 6.93
N GLY A 150 3.73 -5.33 8.13
CA GLY A 150 2.98 -4.81 9.28
C GLY A 150 3.88 -4.06 10.23
N PHE A 151 3.37 -2.94 10.72
CA PHE A 151 4.04 -2.01 11.61
C PHE A 151 3.15 -1.70 12.81
N GLY A 152 3.75 -1.60 14.00
CA GLY A 152 3.03 -1.30 15.24
C GLY A 152 2.41 0.09 15.21
N ASP A 153 3.09 1.06 14.61
CA ASP A 153 2.57 2.41 14.42
C ASP A 153 3.22 3.14 13.24
N TYR A 154 2.77 4.37 13.01
CA TYR A 154 3.36 5.29 12.05
C TYR A 154 3.41 6.72 12.59
N GLU A 155 4.45 7.45 12.20
CA GLU A 155 4.53 8.91 12.32
C GLU A 155 4.23 9.55 10.97
N TYR A 156 3.83 10.82 10.99
CA TYR A 156 3.61 11.56 9.77
C TYR A 156 4.02 13.03 9.89
N ALA A 157 4.29 13.63 8.74
CA ALA A 157 4.44 15.07 8.57
C ALA A 157 3.56 15.53 7.40
N VAL A 158 2.71 16.52 7.66
CA VAL A 158 1.91 17.19 6.63
C VAL A 158 2.58 18.52 6.31
N THR A 159 2.90 18.75 5.04
CA THR A 159 3.35 20.04 4.52
C THR A 159 2.27 20.61 3.60
N GLU A 160 2.52 21.79 3.03
CA GLU A 160 1.64 22.41 2.03
C GLU A 160 1.48 21.54 0.78
N ASP A 161 2.52 20.80 0.40
CA ASP A 161 2.63 20.11 -0.88
C ASP A 161 2.79 18.59 -0.78
N ARG A 162 2.87 18.01 0.42
CA ARG A 162 3.01 16.55 0.59
C ARG A 162 2.62 16.06 1.97
N VAL A 163 2.36 14.77 2.06
CA VAL A 163 2.23 14.03 3.32
C VAL A 163 3.26 12.92 3.32
N LEU A 164 4.08 12.89 4.35
CA LEU A 164 5.17 11.95 4.53
C LEU A 164 4.85 11.05 5.72
N PHE A 165 5.01 9.75 5.55
CA PHE A 165 4.81 8.72 6.57
C PHE A 165 6.13 8.06 6.92
N ARG A 166 6.34 7.77 8.19
CA ARG A 166 7.39 6.88 8.67
C ARG A 166 6.75 5.76 9.47
N PHE A 167 7.08 4.52 9.13
CA PHE A 167 6.52 3.34 9.80
C PHE A 167 7.50 2.80 10.82
N LEU A 168 6.97 2.44 11.99
CA LEU A 168 7.72 2.07 13.19
C LEU A 168 7.34 0.68 13.65
N ASP A 169 8.23 0.04 14.42
CA ASP A 169 7.98 -1.23 15.09
C ASP A 169 7.49 -2.31 14.13
N LEU A 170 8.41 -2.89 13.35
CA LEU A 170 8.10 -4.01 12.47
C LEU A 170 7.47 -5.17 13.27
N VAL A 171 6.21 -5.52 12.96
CA VAL A 171 5.47 -6.62 13.62
C VAL A 171 5.19 -7.79 12.69
N GLU A 172 5.26 -7.58 11.37
CA GLU A 172 5.00 -8.63 10.39
C GLU A 172 5.77 -8.36 9.09
N PHE A 173 6.34 -9.40 8.51
CA PHE A 173 7.06 -9.33 7.24
C PHE A 173 6.67 -10.50 6.34
N LEU A 174 5.93 -10.22 5.27
CA LEU A 174 5.45 -11.22 4.29
C LEU A 174 6.09 -10.94 2.92
N PRO A 175 7.34 -11.40 2.68
CA PRO A 175 7.98 -11.28 1.37
C PRO A 175 7.25 -12.13 0.33
N HIS A 176 7.33 -11.72 -0.94
CA HIS A 176 6.76 -12.46 -2.06
C HIS A 176 7.55 -12.25 -3.36
N GLU A 177 7.72 -13.32 -4.12
CA GLU A 177 8.19 -13.26 -5.51
C GLU A 177 7.03 -12.85 -6.41
N SER A 178 5.93 -13.58 -6.28
CA SER A 178 4.68 -13.33 -6.98
C SER A 178 3.58 -13.01 -5.98
N ALA A 179 2.78 -11.99 -6.29
CA ALA A 179 1.84 -11.47 -5.31
C ALA A 179 0.71 -12.46 -4.97
N ASP A 180 0.40 -13.44 -5.83
CA ASP A 180 -0.61 -14.48 -5.57
C ASP A 180 -0.25 -15.41 -4.40
N GLU A 181 1.00 -15.41 -3.94
CA GLU A 181 1.42 -16.06 -2.70
C GLU A 181 0.63 -15.57 -1.47
N HIS A 182 0.10 -14.33 -1.51
CA HIS A 182 -0.73 -13.76 -0.43
C HIS A 182 -2.17 -14.26 -0.39
N LEU A 183 -2.60 -15.10 -1.35
CA LEU A 183 -4.00 -15.51 -1.47
C LEU A 183 -4.50 -16.30 -0.26
N ALA A 184 -3.68 -17.22 0.26
CA ALA A 184 -4.03 -18.01 1.44
C ALA A 184 -4.19 -17.12 2.68
N GLU A 185 -3.27 -16.15 2.84
CA GLU A 185 -3.30 -15.23 3.96
C GLU A 185 -4.49 -14.28 3.91
N LEU A 186 -4.81 -13.75 2.73
CA LEU A 186 -5.99 -12.91 2.54
C LEU A 186 -7.27 -13.67 2.89
N ARG A 187 -7.41 -14.92 2.45
CA ARG A 187 -8.58 -15.76 2.80
C ARG A 187 -8.69 -15.97 4.31
N ALA A 188 -7.58 -16.27 4.97
CA ALA A 188 -7.55 -16.43 6.42
C ALA A 188 -7.94 -15.13 7.14
N GLU A 189 -7.43 -13.99 6.67
CA GLU A 189 -7.75 -12.68 7.24
C GLU A 189 -9.24 -12.34 7.14
N LEU A 190 -9.84 -12.55 5.96
CA LEU A 190 -11.26 -12.27 5.74
C LEU A 190 -12.16 -13.21 6.57
N ALA A 191 -11.78 -14.48 6.73
CA ALA A 191 -12.49 -15.42 7.60
C ALA A 191 -12.46 -14.99 9.08
N ARG A 192 -11.32 -14.48 9.56
CA ARG A 192 -11.21 -13.90 10.91
C ARG A 192 -12.09 -12.66 11.08
N GLY A 193 -12.15 -11.80 10.07
CA GLY A 193 -13.02 -10.61 10.05
C GLY A 193 -14.50 -10.94 10.13
N SER A 194 -14.98 -11.87 9.29
CA SER A 194 -16.38 -12.31 9.25
C SER A 194 -16.87 -12.93 10.57
N THR A 195 -15.97 -13.59 11.30
CA THR A 195 -16.28 -14.21 12.60
C THR A 195 -16.47 -13.15 13.70
N ARG A 196 -15.81 -12.00 13.60
CA ARG A 196 -15.93 -10.88 14.56
C ARG A 196 -17.21 -10.07 14.37
N THR A 197 -17.77 -10.03 13.16
CA THR A 197 -19.02 -9.31 12.84
C THR A 197 -20.28 -10.08 13.21
N HIS A 198 -20.25 -11.41 13.24
CA HIS A 198 -21.41 -12.27 13.60
C HIS A 198 -21.55 -12.54 15.11
N GLY A 199 -20.65 -12.02 15.94
CA GLY A 199 -20.63 -12.21 17.39
C GLY A 199 -21.04 -10.97 18.22
N ARG A 200 -21.75 -10.02 17.61
CA ARG A 200 -22.28 -8.83 18.28
C ARG A 200 -23.79 -8.73 18.16
#